data_AF-A0A3Q3B6G2-F1
#
_entry.id   AF-A0A3Q3B6G2-F1
#
_cell.length_a   1.000
_cell.length_b   1.000
_cell.length_c   1.000
_cell.angle_alpha   90.00
_cell.angle_beta   90.00
_cell.angle_gamma   90.00
#
_symmetry.space_group_name_H-M   'P 1'
#
loop_
_entity.id
_entity.type
_entity.pdbx_description
1 polymer ?
#
loop_
_entity_poly.entity_id
_entity_poly.type
_entity_poly.pdbx_seq_one_letter_code
_entity_poly.pdbx_strand_id
1 'polypeptide(L)'
;MLALFDWDKVSKLDPVALDKFSEHELDEIIDKFTLTEIWELENKTPDDIVHAFKVFQSLLKIKQRQLSVALNFLEEITEEDARTEKELRTKVKKLEKQLELFGTDTKTDSLKTDFSKLMFELDDKDRELEKSNTIIKTEQLKSYRLANNLKEKEDEVYMLKNSLFKLEKANHQLQLDVKFYQEETEERSLLVSNEKYNDLKKSLKLSNEQLSKSLEDIEKVKNEKKERENLIERLKKSLEQATEEMEKMTERCNNMSRALYKSDKTEDQLKIERDQAKFEVQRLKQIIHRMTESDIKAKEMECMKIVKAKDQEISDLKQQLDSAMSELYENDIPLLKQAINKKDYLINLQNEQLKKYTEEIEENINLKSSPLHSRKCSFNIQNLWSLLMVMSKNKYHCGPLQCFAFYCSSFAFSRSKGLCRGLQPMTDLLL
;
A
#
# COMPACT_ATOMS: atom_id res chain seq x y z
N MET A 1 -68.65 66.08 125.65
CA MET A 1 -68.91 66.68 124.33
C MET A 1 -70.23 66.08 123.87
N LEU A 2 -71.27 66.90 123.76
CA LEU A 2 -72.60 66.43 123.36
C LEU A 2 -72.57 66.09 121.87
N ALA A 3 -73.10 64.93 121.49
CA ALA A 3 -73.09 64.46 120.10
C ALA A 3 -74.12 65.24 119.27
N LEU A 4 -73.65 65.87 118.18
CA LEU A 4 -74.46 66.68 117.26
C LEU A 4 -75.08 65.83 116.15
N PHE A 5 -76.28 66.21 115.69
CA PHE A 5 -76.99 65.49 114.61
C PHE A 5 -76.38 65.76 113.23
N ASP A 6 -76.00 64.72 112.51
CA ASP A 6 -75.42 64.81 111.17
C ASP A 6 -76.52 64.90 110.08
N TRP A 7 -77.05 66.11 109.90
CA TRP A 7 -78.10 66.41 108.91
C TRP A 7 -77.70 66.12 107.46
N ASP A 8 -76.42 66.32 107.11
CA ASP A 8 -75.94 66.15 105.72
C ASP A 8 -75.89 64.68 105.29
N LYS A 9 -75.69 63.77 106.25
CA LYS A 9 -75.81 62.34 105.98
C LYS A 9 -77.26 61.89 105.91
N VAL A 10 -78.12 62.35 106.83
CA VAL A 10 -79.52 61.92 106.88
C VAL A 10 -80.34 62.43 105.69
N SER A 11 -80.08 63.65 105.22
CA SER A 11 -80.73 64.22 104.02
C SER A 11 -80.45 63.42 102.74
N LYS A 12 -79.31 62.73 102.64
CA LYS A 12 -78.93 61.91 101.48
C LYS A 12 -79.51 60.50 101.50
N LEU A 13 -80.07 60.07 102.64
CA LEU A 13 -80.67 58.75 102.76
C LEU A 13 -82.06 58.76 102.14
N ASP A 14 -82.37 57.73 101.35
CA ASP A 14 -83.72 57.47 100.88
C ASP A 14 -84.45 56.58 101.90
N PRO A 15 -85.52 57.06 102.56
CA PRO A 15 -86.30 56.28 103.52
C PRO A 15 -86.75 54.91 103.00
N VAL A 16 -87.01 54.77 101.69
CA VAL A 16 -87.52 53.54 101.09
C VAL A 16 -86.41 52.53 100.81
N ALA A 17 -85.18 52.99 100.57
CA ALA A 17 -84.05 52.14 100.21
C ALA A 17 -83.32 51.52 101.43
N LEU A 18 -83.65 51.95 102.65
CA LEU A 18 -82.98 51.50 103.88
C LEU A 18 -83.08 49.99 104.14
N ASP A 19 -84.12 49.32 103.66
CA ASP A 19 -84.32 47.86 103.84
C ASP A 19 -83.23 47.02 103.14
N LYS A 20 -82.40 47.64 102.29
CA LYS A 20 -81.30 46.99 101.56
C LYS A 20 -79.93 47.20 102.21
N PHE A 21 -79.85 48.00 103.26
CA PHE A 21 -78.59 48.30 103.94
C PHE A 21 -78.20 47.09 104.80
N SER A 22 -76.89 46.90 105.02
CA SER A 22 -76.41 45.88 105.93
C SER A 22 -76.76 46.22 107.38
N GLU A 23 -76.78 45.22 108.27
CA GLU A 23 -77.13 45.40 109.69
C GLU A 23 -76.22 46.42 110.39
N HIS A 24 -74.92 46.35 110.14
CA HIS A 24 -73.95 47.31 110.69
C HIS A 24 -74.18 48.75 110.19
N GLU A 25 -74.53 48.94 108.92
CA GLU A 25 -74.83 50.27 108.36
C GLU A 25 -76.14 50.84 108.94
N LEU A 26 -77.15 49.98 109.13
CA LEU A 26 -78.41 50.36 109.78
C LEU A 26 -78.20 50.77 111.23
N ASP A 27 -77.40 50.01 111.99
CA ASP A 27 -77.09 50.30 113.39
C ASP A 27 -76.30 51.61 113.52
N GLU A 28 -75.33 51.88 112.64
CA GLU A 28 -74.59 53.14 112.65
C GLU A 28 -75.49 54.36 112.36
N ILE A 29 -76.51 54.20 111.50
CA ILE A 29 -77.50 55.26 111.26
C ILE A 29 -78.42 55.41 112.46
N ILE A 30 -78.90 54.31 113.06
CA ILE A 30 -79.78 54.34 114.23
C ILE A 30 -79.09 54.98 115.42
N ASP A 31 -77.84 54.63 115.68
CA ASP A 31 -77.02 55.22 116.74
C ASP A 31 -76.93 56.74 116.60
N LYS A 32 -76.86 57.27 115.36
CA LYS A 32 -76.90 58.73 115.13
C LYS A 32 -78.26 59.35 115.46
N PHE A 33 -79.35 58.60 115.34
CA PHE A 33 -80.67 59.09 115.76
C PHE A 33 -80.89 58.96 117.28
N THR A 34 -80.32 57.94 117.93
CA THR A 34 -80.57 57.63 119.35
C THR A 34 -79.54 58.23 120.31
N LEU A 35 -78.28 58.37 119.90
CA LEU A 35 -77.19 58.91 120.73
C LEU A 35 -77.05 60.43 120.62
N THR A 36 -77.77 61.06 119.68
CA THR A 36 -77.74 62.51 119.52
C THR A 36 -78.69 63.21 120.48
N GLU A 37 -78.12 64.06 121.34
CA GLU A 37 -78.88 64.83 122.33
C GLU A 37 -79.27 66.22 121.83
N ILE A 38 -78.54 66.79 120.85
CA ILE A 38 -78.78 68.14 120.32
C ILE A 38 -78.95 68.09 118.79
N TRP A 39 -80.10 68.59 118.30
CA TRP A 39 -80.51 68.52 116.90
C TRP A 39 -80.32 69.82 116.10
N GLU A 40 -80.00 70.96 116.72
CA GLU A 40 -79.71 72.26 116.07
C GLU A 40 -80.63 72.60 114.87
N LEU A 41 -81.90 72.87 115.15
CA LEU A 41 -82.95 73.05 114.13
C LEU A 41 -83.00 74.45 113.48
N GLU A 42 -82.29 75.44 114.03
CA GLU A 42 -82.44 76.87 113.69
C GLU A 42 -82.23 77.18 112.21
N ASN A 43 -81.43 76.36 111.50
CA ASN A 43 -81.06 76.56 110.10
C ASN A 43 -81.59 75.47 109.15
N LYS A 44 -82.55 74.64 109.58
CA LYS A 44 -83.09 73.52 108.78
C LYS A 44 -84.49 73.82 108.28
N THR A 45 -84.77 73.44 107.03
CA THR A 45 -86.11 73.65 106.45
C THR A 45 -87.10 72.64 107.04
N PRO A 46 -88.41 72.95 107.04
CA PRO A 46 -89.42 71.98 107.45
C PRO A 46 -89.33 70.66 106.67
N ASP A 47 -88.95 70.69 105.39
CA ASP A 47 -88.79 69.51 104.55
C ASP A 47 -87.59 68.64 104.99
N ASP A 48 -86.47 69.25 105.39
CA ASP A 48 -85.30 68.51 105.92
C ASP A 48 -85.65 67.76 107.21
N ILE A 49 -86.42 68.42 108.08
CA ILE A 49 -86.89 67.84 109.34
C ILE A 49 -87.86 66.69 109.05
N VAL A 50 -88.84 66.90 108.16
CA VAL A 50 -89.80 65.87 107.74
C VAL A 50 -89.07 64.68 107.09
N HIS A 51 -88.03 64.93 106.29
CA HIS A 51 -87.23 63.89 105.68
C HIS A 51 -86.48 63.06 106.72
N ALA A 52 -85.82 63.70 107.69
CA ALA A 52 -85.19 63.01 108.82
C ALA A 52 -86.20 62.16 109.60
N PHE A 53 -87.42 62.67 109.83
CA PHE A 53 -88.49 61.88 110.45
C PHE A 53 -88.94 60.70 109.57
N LYS A 54 -88.99 60.83 108.25
CA LYS A 54 -89.31 59.71 107.34
C LYS A 54 -88.22 58.64 107.35
N VAL A 55 -86.95 59.05 107.36
CA VAL A 55 -85.80 58.14 107.53
C VAL A 55 -85.93 57.42 108.88
N PHE A 56 -86.12 58.15 109.98
CA PHE A 56 -86.29 57.58 111.31
C PHE A 56 -87.49 56.63 111.40
N GLN A 57 -88.64 57.01 110.84
CA GLN A 57 -89.83 56.16 110.80
C GLN A 57 -89.59 54.87 110.01
N SER A 58 -88.77 54.92 108.96
CA SER A 58 -88.43 53.75 108.16
C SER A 58 -87.45 52.84 108.90
N LEU A 59 -86.47 53.40 109.61
CA LEU A 59 -85.60 52.65 110.53
C LEU A 59 -86.41 51.97 111.63
N LEU A 60 -87.38 52.68 112.23
CA LEU A 60 -88.29 52.11 113.23
C LEU A 60 -89.11 50.94 112.65
N LYS A 61 -89.59 51.05 111.40
CA LYS A 61 -90.30 49.94 110.74
C LYS A 61 -89.39 48.72 110.52
N ILE A 62 -88.12 48.94 110.14
CA ILE A 62 -87.14 47.86 109.98
C ILE A 62 -86.87 47.20 111.34
N LYS A 63 -86.56 47.99 112.38
CA LYS A 63 -86.34 47.46 113.74
C LYS A 63 -87.57 46.77 114.33
N GLN A 64 -88.78 47.26 114.04
CA GLN A 64 -90.02 46.60 114.43
C GLN A 64 -90.18 45.22 113.77
N ARG A 65 -89.81 45.09 112.48
CA ARG A 65 -89.81 43.79 111.79
C ARG A 65 -88.75 42.85 112.38
N GLN A 66 -87.54 43.35 112.61
CA GLN A 66 -86.47 42.56 113.24
C GLN A 66 -86.88 42.08 114.64
N LEU A 67 -87.48 42.95 115.46
CA LEU A 67 -88.03 42.57 116.76
C LEU A 67 -89.16 41.54 116.66
N SER A 68 -90.06 41.67 115.68
CA SER A 68 -91.13 40.69 115.45
C SER A 68 -90.56 39.32 115.09
N VAL A 69 -89.54 39.26 114.24
CA VAL A 69 -88.83 38.01 113.90
C VAL A 69 -88.14 37.42 115.14
N ALA A 70 -87.46 38.25 115.94
CA ALA A 70 -86.79 37.80 117.16
C ALA A 70 -87.79 37.30 118.23
N LEU A 71 -88.94 37.95 118.37
CA LEU A 71 -90.00 37.51 119.28
C LEU A 71 -90.60 36.18 118.83
N ASN A 72 -90.90 36.01 117.54
CA ASN A 72 -91.38 34.72 117.03
C ASN A 72 -90.35 33.60 117.23
N PHE A 73 -89.06 33.90 117.03
CA PHE A 73 -87.98 32.94 117.29
C PHE A 73 -87.88 32.56 118.77
N LEU A 74 -88.03 33.53 119.68
CA LEU A 74 -88.10 33.27 121.11
C LEU A 74 -89.34 32.46 121.48
N GLU A 75 -90.50 32.77 120.91
CA GLU A 75 -91.72 31.99 121.12
C GLU A 75 -91.50 30.54 120.67
N GLU A 76 -90.92 30.32 119.49
CA GLU A 76 -90.60 28.98 118.98
C GLU A 76 -89.64 28.21 119.89
N ILE A 77 -88.56 28.87 120.37
CA ILE A 77 -87.67 28.28 121.37
C ILE A 77 -88.41 27.98 122.67
N THR A 78 -89.24 28.88 123.17
CA THR A 78 -89.97 28.64 124.43
C THR A 78 -91.01 27.52 124.28
N GLU A 79 -91.61 27.35 123.11
CA GLU A 79 -92.49 26.22 122.83
C GLU A 79 -91.73 24.91 122.68
N GLU A 80 -90.55 24.92 122.09
CA GLU A 80 -89.66 23.77 122.00
C GLU A 80 -89.11 23.39 123.39
N ASP A 81 -88.70 24.37 124.19
CA ASP A 81 -88.31 24.21 125.60
C ASP A 81 -89.49 23.71 126.44
N ALA A 82 -90.70 24.25 126.26
CA ALA A 82 -91.87 23.74 126.97
C ALA A 82 -92.22 22.30 126.54
N ARG A 83 -92.03 21.95 125.25
CA ARG A 83 -92.18 20.59 124.75
C ARG A 83 -91.14 19.66 125.37
N THR A 84 -89.87 20.02 125.35
CA THR A 84 -88.79 19.23 125.94
C THR A 84 -88.94 19.13 127.46
N GLU A 85 -89.31 20.21 128.15
CA GLU A 85 -89.59 20.21 129.59
C GLU A 85 -90.79 19.32 129.92
N LYS A 86 -91.87 19.36 129.13
CA LYS A 86 -93.02 18.44 129.31
C LYS A 86 -92.60 17.00 129.08
N GLU A 87 -91.76 16.73 128.08
CA GLU A 87 -91.23 15.41 127.81
C GLU A 87 -90.32 14.92 128.95
N LEU A 88 -89.47 15.80 129.49
CA LEU A 88 -88.64 15.52 130.65
C LEU A 88 -89.48 15.32 131.90
N ARG A 89 -90.49 16.15 132.17
CA ARG A 89 -91.42 15.98 133.31
C ARG A 89 -92.21 14.69 133.22
N THR A 90 -92.61 14.26 132.02
CA THR A 90 -93.25 12.94 131.85
C THR A 90 -92.26 11.80 132.07
N LYS A 91 -91.01 11.92 131.59
CA LYS A 91 -89.92 10.97 131.89
C LYS A 91 -89.62 10.93 133.38
N VAL A 92 -89.54 12.06 134.07
CA VAL A 92 -89.33 12.19 135.51
C VAL A 92 -90.49 11.56 136.28
N LYS A 93 -91.76 11.90 135.98
CA LYS A 93 -92.92 11.23 136.61
C LYS A 93 -92.93 9.71 136.39
N LYS A 94 -92.48 9.24 135.22
CA LYS A 94 -92.35 7.82 134.93
C LYS A 94 -91.23 7.19 135.76
N LEU A 95 -90.09 7.88 135.91
CA LEU A 95 -88.98 7.46 136.75
C LEU A 95 -89.34 7.52 138.24
N GLU A 96 -90.06 8.54 138.71
CA GLU A 96 -90.57 8.65 140.10
C GLU A 96 -91.55 7.51 140.42
N LYS A 97 -92.51 7.21 139.52
CA LYS A 97 -93.36 6.01 139.65
C LYS A 97 -92.56 4.71 139.67
N GLN A 98 -91.49 4.63 138.86
CA GLN A 98 -90.59 3.48 138.89
C GLN A 98 -89.79 3.42 140.19
N LEU A 99 -89.41 4.56 140.78
CA LEU A 99 -88.66 4.64 142.03
C LEU A 99 -89.53 4.30 143.25
N GLU A 100 -90.81 4.70 143.26
CA GLU A 100 -91.81 4.24 144.24
C GLU A 100 -92.05 2.72 144.17
N LEU A 101 -91.97 2.13 142.98
CA LEU A 101 -92.09 0.67 142.76
C LEU A 101 -90.82 -0.13 143.12
N PHE A 102 -89.68 0.54 143.26
CA PHE A 102 -88.37 -0.09 143.52
C PHE A 102 -87.91 -0.02 144.98
N GLY A 103 -88.75 0.50 145.88
CA GLY A 103 -88.51 0.51 147.33
C GLY A 103 -88.60 -0.85 148.03
N THR A 104 -88.54 -1.97 147.31
CA THR A 104 -88.45 -3.32 147.92
C THR A 104 -87.50 -4.21 147.12
N ASP A 105 -86.56 -4.84 147.85
CA ASP A 105 -85.38 -5.58 147.42
C ASP A 105 -85.58 -6.62 146.28
N THR A 106 -84.61 -6.68 145.33
CA THR A 106 -84.12 -7.87 144.56
C THR A 106 -83.34 -7.56 143.25
N LYS A 107 -83.19 -6.30 142.79
CA LYS A 107 -82.78 -6.01 141.39
C LYS A 107 -81.29 -5.76 141.08
N THR A 108 -80.39 -5.84 142.05
CA THR A 108 -78.94 -5.56 141.87
C THR A 108 -78.19 -6.63 141.07
N ASP A 109 -78.62 -7.89 141.06
CA ASP A 109 -77.90 -8.98 140.35
C ASP A 109 -78.13 -9.02 138.83
N SER A 110 -79.26 -8.49 138.35
CA SER A 110 -79.60 -8.47 136.91
C SER A 110 -78.69 -7.54 136.10
N LEU A 111 -78.41 -6.33 136.61
CA LEU A 111 -77.57 -5.33 135.96
C LEU A 111 -76.10 -5.78 135.84
N LYS A 112 -75.61 -6.51 136.83
CA LYS A 112 -74.25 -7.05 136.83
C LYS A 112 -74.06 -8.10 135.73
N THR A 113 -75.11 -8.87 135.45
CA THR A 113 -75.14 -9.86 134.37
C THR A 113 -75.14 -9.17 133.00
N ASP A 114 -75.94 -8.11 132.82
CA ASP A 114 -76.00 -7.38 131.56
C ASP A 114 -74.70 -6.60 131.26
N PHE A 115 -74.06 -6.03 132.29
CA PHE A 115 -72.74 -5.41 132.15
C PHE A 115 -71.67 -6.42 131.72
N SER A 116 -71.72 -7.64 132.26
CA SER A 116 -70.79 -8.72 131.87
C SER A 116 -70.98 -9.16 130.41
N LYS A 117 -72.23 -9.18 129.92
CA LYS A 117 -72.52 -9.48 128.50
C LYS A 117 -71.99 -8.40 127.56
N LEU A 118 -72.25 -7.12 127.87
CA LEU A 118 -71.77 -6.00 127.05
C LEU A 118 -70.24 -5.92 127.00
N MET A 119 -69.56 -6.26 128.10
CA MET A 119 -68.10 -6.33 128.13
C MET A 119 -67.57 -7.42 127.19
N PHE A 120 -68.20 -8.61 127.19
CA PHE A 120 -67.82 -9.68 126.27
C PHE A 120 -68.06 -9.32 124.79
N GLU A 121 -69.17 -8.63 124.49
CA GLU A 121 -69.45 -8.14 123.13
C GLU A 121 -68.44 -7.08 122.67
N LEU A 122 -68.02 -6.18 123.56
CA LEU A 122 -66.99 -5.18 123.28
C LEU A 122 -65.63 -5.84 123.00
N ASP A 123 -65.22 -6.79 123.85
CA ASP A 123 -64.00 -7.57 123.64
C ASP A 123 -64.03 -8.33 122.31
N ASP A 124 -65.19 -8.85 121.92
CA ASP A 124 -65.34 -9.53 120.63
C ASP A 124 -65.23 -8.57 119.45
N LYS A 125 -65.85 -7.39 119.55
CA LYS A 125 -65.73 -6.32 118.55
C LYS A 125 -64.31 -5.78 118.42
N ASP A 126 -63.58 -5.66 119.53
CA ASP A 126 -62.17 -5.26 119.52
C ASP A 126 -61.30 -6.32 118.82
N ARG A 127 -61.55 -7.61 119.08
CA ARG A 127 -60.87 -8.70 118.35
C ARG A 127 -61.19 -8.69 116.85
N GLU A 128 -62.42 -8.39 116.45
CA GLU A 128 -62.80 -8.23 115.03
C GLU A 128 -62.11 -7.03 114.37
N LEU A 129 -62.07 -5.88 115.06
CA LEU A 129 -61.38 -4.68 114.59
C LEU A 129 -59.89 -4.93 114.39
N GLU A 130 -59.25 -5.63 115.33
CA GLU A 130 -57.83 -5.96 115.23
C GLU A 130 -57.54 -6.86 114.01
N LYS A 131 -58.37 -7.89 113.78
CA LYS A 131 -58.29 -8.73 112.56
C LYS A 131 -58.48 -7.90 111.30
N SER A 132 -59.50 -7.06 111.22
CA SER A 132 -59.74 -6.16 110.08
C SER A 132 -58.54 -5.24 109.82
N ASN A 133 -57.97 -4.66 110.88
CA ASN A 133 -56.80 -3.79 110.79
C ASN A 133 -55.56 -4.54 110.29
N THR A 134 -55.34 -5.80 110.69
CA THR A 134 -54.25 -6.62 110.12
C THR A 134 -54.45 -6.86 108.62
N ILE A 135 -55.68 -7.18 108.18
CA ILE A 135 -55.99 -7.37 106.76
C ILE A 135 -55.73 -6.07 105.99
N ILE A 136 -56.23 -4.92 106.48
CA ILE A 136 -56.03 -3.61 105.86
C ILE A 136 -54.53 -3.30 105.72
N LYS A 137 -53.72 -3.52 106.75
CA LYS A 137 -52.26 -3.30 106.69
C LYS A 137 -51.59 -4.19 105.64
N THR A 138 -51.99 -5.47 105.55
CA THR A 138 -51.44 -6.36 104.51
C THR A 138 -51.83 -5.93 103.11
N GLU A 139 -53.07 -5.48 102.91
CA GLU A 139 -53.56 -5.04 101.60
C GLU A 139 -52.96 -3.69 101.19
N GLN A 140 -52.75 -2.76 102.13
CA GLN A 140 -52.02 -1.52 101.91
C GLN A 140 -50.58 -1.78 101.46
N LEU A 141 -49.88 -2.75 102.09
CA LEU A 141 -48.53 -3.14 101.68
C LEU A 141 -48.51 -3.75 100.27
N LYS A 142 -49.49 -4.61 99.93
CA LYS A 142 -49.62 -5.14 98.56
C LYS A 142 -49.90 -4.04 97.55
N SER A 143 -50.83 -3.13 97.86
CA SER A 143 -51.18 -1.99 97.00
C SER A 143 -49.96 -1.08 96.75
N TYR A 144 -49.18 -0.77 97.79
CA TYR A 144 -47.93 -0.02 97.66
C TYR A 144 -46.90 -0.73 96.76
N ARG A 145 -46.71 -2.05 96.92
CA ARG A 145 -45.83 -2.84 96.05
C ARG A 145 -46.31 -2.84 94.59
N LEU A 146 -47.60 -2.99 94.36
CA LEU A 146 -48.18 -2.95 93.01
C LEU A 146 -48.02 -1.57 92.38
N ALA A 147 -48.21 -0.48 93.13
CA ALA A 147 -48.00 0.88 92.64
C ALA A 147 -46.54 1.14 92.24
N ASN A 148 -45.58 0.68 93.03
CA ASN A 148 -44.16 0.78 92.68
C ASN A 148 -43.82 -0.04 91.44
N ASN A 149 -44.30 -1.28 91.35
CA ASN A 149 -44.09 -2.12 90.16
C ASN A 149 -44.73 -1.51 88.91
N LEU A 150 -45.92 -0.92 89.02
CA LEU A 150 -46.57 -0.22 87.91
C LEU A 150 -45.70 0.94 87.43
N LYS A 151 -45.19 1.76 88.36
CA LYS A 151 -44.32 2.89 88.04
C LYS A 151 -43.02 2.45 87.36
N GLU A 152 -42.37 1.40 87.86
CA GLU A 152 -41.19 0.82 87.21
C GLU A 152 -41.49 0.34 85.78
N LYS A 153 -42.65 -0.28 85.57
CA LYS A 153 -43.08 -0.72 84.22
C LYS A 153 -43.44 0.44 83.30
N GLU A 154 -44.00 1.53 83.82
CA GLU A 154 -44.24 2.75 83.06
C GLU A 154 -42.92 3.40 82.62
N ASP A 155 -41.93 3.47 83.50
CA ASP A 155 -40.59 3.98 83.20
C ASP A 155 -39.87 3.11 82.14
N GLU A 156 -39.96 1.78 82.25
CA GLU A 156 -39.47 0.84 81.23
C GLU A 156 -40.13 1.09 79.87
N VAL A 157 -41.46 1.24 79.84
CA VAL A 157 -42.22 1.49 78.60
C VAL A 157 -41.82 2.83 77.98
N TYR A 158 -41.60 3.87 78.79
CA TYR A 158 -41.13 5.17 78.32
C TYR A 158 -39.74 5.06 77.67
N MET A 159 -38.81 4.35 78.30
CA MET A 159 -37.47 4.12 77.76
C MET A 159 -37.51 3.31 76.46
N LEU A 160 -38.33 2.26 76.41
CA LEU A 160 -38.53 1.46 75.20
C LEU A 160 -39.09 2.29 74.05
N LYS A 161 -40.12 3.11 74.28
CA LYS A 161 -40.66 4.03 73.26
C LYS A 161 -39.61 4.97 72.69
N ASN A 162 -38.78 5.56 73.55
CA ASN A 162 -37.68 6.43 73.11
C ASN A 162 -36.63 5.70 72.28
N SER A 163 -36.30 4.46 72.63
CA SER A 163 -35.36 3.64 71.85
C SER A 163 -35.95 3.25 70.48
N LEU A 164 -37.23 2.92 70.43
CA LEU A 164 -37.96 2.54 69.24
C LEU A 164 -38.01 3.71 68.23
N PHE A 165 -38.33 4.91 68.72
CA PHE A 165 -38.31 6.13 67.90
C PHE A 165 -36.92 6.41 67.28
N LYS A 166 -35.84 6.21 68.03
CA LYS A 166 -34.47 6.37 67.50
C LYS A 166 -34.15 5.35 66.42
N LEU A 167 -34.57 4.09 66.61
CA LEU A 167 -34.38 3.02 65.64
C LEU A 167 -35.19 3.27 64.35
N GLU A 168 -36.44 3.72 64.47
CA GLU A 168 -37.27 4.08 63.30
C GLU A 168 -36.61 5.18 62.47
N LYS A 169 -36.08 6.22 63.11
CA LYS A 169 -35.37 7.30 62.42
C LYS A 169 -34.10 6.80 61.72
N ALA A 170 -33.32 5.95 62.38
CA ALA A 170 -32.12 5.36 61.79
C ALA A 170 -32.46 4.44 60.60
N ASN A 171 -33.50 3.63 60.72
CA ASN A 171 -33.96 2.74 59.66
C ASN A 171 -34.48 3.53 58.44
N HIS A 172 -35.20 4.63 58.67
CA HIS A 172 -35.63 5.52 57.60
C HIS A 172 -34.44 6.13 56.85
N GLN A 173 -33.40 6.56 57.56
CA GLN A 173 -32.18 7.05 56.94
C GLN A 173 -31.50 5.97 56.09
N LEU A 174 -31.36 4.74 56.61
CA LEU A 174 -30.78 3.63 55.87
C LEU A 174 -31.57 3.30 54.60
N GLN A 175 -32.89 3.38 54.62
CA GLN A 175 -33.71 3.19 53.43
C GLN A 175 -33.44 4.25 52.36
N LEU A 176 -33.25 5.51 52.75
CA LEU A 176 -32.86 6.58 51.83
C LEU A 176 -31.47 6.33 51.24
N ASP A 177 -30.51 5.93 52.07
CA ASP A 177 -29.15 5.64 51.63
C ASP A 177 -29.11 4.45 50.64
N VAL A 178 -29.84 3.36 50.94
CA VAL A 178 -29.97 2.21 50.04
C VAL A 178 -30.55 2.64 48.70
N LYS A 179 -31.62 3.45 48.71
CA LYS A 179 -32.23 3.95 47.48
C LYS A 179 -31.25 4.80 46.67
N PHE A 180 -30.51 5.69 47.33
CA PHE A 180 -29.48 6.52 46.70
C PHE A 180 -28.40 5.66 46.02
N TYR A 181 -27.85 4.66 46.71
CA TYR A 181 -26.82 3.81 46.12
C TYR A 181 -27.35 2.89 45.01
N GLN A 182 -28.61 2.47 45.09
CA GLN A 182 -29.26 1.76 43.99
C GLN A 182 -29.35 2.64 42.73
N GLU A 183 -29.81 3.89 42.88
CA GLU A 183 -29.88 4.85 41.76
C GLU A 183 -28.47 5.14 41.18
N GLU A 184 -27.46 5.39 42.02
CA GLU A 184 -26.08 5.65 41.57
C GLU A 184 -25.46 4.44 40.85
N THR A 185 -25.74 3.22 41.33
CA THR A 185 -25.22 2.00 40.72
C THR A 185 -25.91 1.67 39.40
N GLU A 186 -27.22 1.88 39.27
CA GLU A 186 -27.96 1.74 38.01
C GLU A 186 -27.49 2.75 36.96
N GLU A 187 -27.30 4.01 37.34
CA GLU A 187 -26.80 5.06 36.44
C GLU A 187 -25.37 4.74 35.95
N ARG A 188 -24.46 4.36 36.86
CA ARG A 188 -23.10 3.93 36.48
C ARG A 188 -23.12 2.68 35.60
N SER A 189 -23.98 1.71 35.88
CA SER A 189 -24.12 0.49 35.08
C SER A 189 -24.52 0.80 33.63
N LEU A 190 -25.52 1.66 33.44
CA LEU A 190 -26.02 2.05 32.12
C LEU A 190 -24.97 2.85 31.31
N LEU A 191 -24.28 3.80 31.96
CA LEU A 191 -23.24 4.62 31.32
C LEU A 191 -22.00 3.79 30.95
N VAL A 192 -21.49 3.00 31.91
CA VAL A 192 -20.28 2.19 31.72
C VAL A 192 -20.52 1.07 30.71
N SER A 193 -21.70 0.44 30.71
CA SER A 193 -22.01 -0.63 29.77
C SER A 193 -22.15 -0.11 28.35
N ASN A 194 -22.86 0.99 28.12
CA ASN A 194 -23.13 1.44 26.75
C ASN A 194 -21.93 2.15 26.10
N GLU A 195 -21.24 3.04 26.80
CA GLU A 195 -20.11 3.77 26.21
C GLU A 195 -18.91 2.85 25.97
N LYS A 196 -18.47 2.10 27.00
CA LYS A 196 -17.32 1.19 26.84
C LYS A 196 -17.59 0.10 25.83
N TYR A 197 -18.80 -0.46 25.78
CA TYR A 197 -19.16 -1.45 24.78
C TYR A 197 -19.16 -0.86 23.36
N ASN A 198 -19.71 0.34 23.18
CA ASN A 198 -19.71 1.01 21.88
C ASN A 198 -18.30 1.38 21.42
N ASP A 199 -17.42 1.82 22.34
CA ASP A 199 -16.03 2.14 22.03
C ASP A 199 -15.21 0.88 21.72
N LEU A 200 -15.39 -0.21 22.49
CA LEU A 200 -14.81 -1.52 22.15
C LEU A 200 -15.29 -2.00 20.79
N LYS A 201 -16.59 -1.87 20.49
CA LYS A 201 -17.17 -2.26 19.20
C LYS A 201 -16.61 -1.43 18.05
N LYS A 202 -16.47 -0.11 18.22
CA LYS A 202 -15.85 0.78 17.21
C LYS A 202 -14.37 0.44 17.01
N SER A 203 -13.62 0.24 18.10
CA SER A 203 -12.21 -0.15 18.06
C SER A 203 -12.02 -1.50 17.37
N LEU A 204 -12.85 -2.49 17.70
CA LEU A 204 -12.86 -3.80 17.05
C LEU A 204 -13.16 -3.68 15.55
N LYS A 205 -14.16 -2.88 15.18
CA LYS A 205 -14.51 -2.65 13.76
C LYS A 205 -13.34 -2.02 12.99
N LEU A 206 -12.71 -0.98 13.54
CA LEU A 206 -11.53 -0.34 12.95
C LEU A 206 -10.36 -1.32 12.81
N SER A 207 -10.09 -2.13 13.85
CA SER A 207 -9.05 -3.14 13.80
C SER A 207 -9.34 -4.20 12.73
N ASN A 208 -10.60 -4.61 12.58
CA ASN A 208 -11.01 -5.58 11.56
C ASN A 208 -10.89 -5.00 10.13
N GLU A 209 -11.24 -3.72 9.93
CA GLU A 209 -11.04 -3.00 8.67
C GLU A 209 -9.54 -2.89 8.33
N GLN A 210 -8.68 -2.58 9.31
CA GLN A 210 -7.22 -2.54 9.14
C GLN A 210 -6.63 -3.91 8.81
N LEU A 211 -7.12 -4.98 9.45
CA LEU A 211 -6.74 -6.36 9.15
C LEU A 211 -7.13 -6.76 7.73
N SER A 212 -8.35 -6.44 7.30
CA SER A 212 -8.82 -6.70 5.93
C SER A 212 -7.92 -6.02 4.90
N LYS A 213 -7.59 -4.74 5.12
CA LYS A 213 -6.68 -4.00 4.24
C LYS A 213 -5.27 -4.60 4.21
N SER A 214 -4.76 -5.04 5.36
CA SER A 214 -3.45 -5.70 5.44
C SER A 214 -3.43 -7.03 4.69
N LEU A 215 -4.55 -7.78 4.70
CA LEU A 215 -4.69 -9.01 3.92
C LEU A 215 -4.69 -8.74 2.41
N GLU A 216 -5.39 -7.70 1.96
CA GLU A 216 -5.38 -7.25 0.55
C GLU A 216 -3.96 -6.87 0.10
N ASP A 217 -3.23 -6.11 0.93
CA ASP A 217 -1.84 -5.71 0.65
C ASP A 217 -0.91 -6.93 0.57
N ILE A 218 -1.08 -7.93 1.45
CA ILE A 218 -0.32 -9.19 1.40
C ILE A 218 -0.61 -9.95 0.10
N GLU A 219 -1.87 -10.03 -0.31
CA GLU A 219 -2.25 -10.72 -1.55
C GLU A 219 -1.66 -10.01 -2.78
N LYS A 220 -1.68 -8.68 -2.81
CA LYS A 220 -1.01 -7.89 -3.84
C LYS A 220 0.49 -8.17 -3.91
N VAL A 221 1.19 -8.12 -2.77
CA VAL A 221 2.64 -8.42 -2.70
C VAL A 221 2.94 -9.86 -3.13
N LYS A 222 2.07 -10.82 -2.77
CA LYS A 222 2.19 -12.21 -3.19
C LYS A 222 2.07 -12.35 -4.71
N ASN A 223 1.14 -11.65 -5.34
CA ASN A 223 0.98 -11.63 -6.78
C ASN A 223 2.20 -10.99 -7.49
N GLU A 224 2.66 -9.84 -7.01
CA GLU A 224 3.88 -9.19 -7.53
C GLU A 224 5.12 -10.10 -7.38
N LYS A 225 5.23 -10.84 -6.27
CA LYS A 225 6.31 -11.81 -6.07
C LYS A 225 6.24 -12.92 -7.12
N LYS A 226 5.05 -13.48 -7.37
CA LYS A 226 4.85 -14.52 -8.39
C LYS A 226 5.19 -14.01 -9.79
N GLU A 227 4.84 -12.77 -10.12
CA GLU A 227 5.22 -12.15 -11.40
C GLU A 227 6.73 -12.00 -11.54
N ARG A 228 7.43 -11.56 -10.48
CA ARG A 228 8.89 -11.49 -10.45
C ARG A 228 9.54 -12.86 -10.59
N GLU A 229 9.03 -13.89 -9.90
CA GLU A 229 9.51 -15.27 -10.03
C GLU A 229 9.35 -15.79 -11.48
N ASN A 230 8.20 -15.52 -12.11
CA ASN A 230 7.98 -15.86 -13.52
C ASN A 230 8.92 -15.10 -14.47
N LEU A 231 9.27 -13.84 -14.16
CA LEU A 231 10.25 -13.07 -14.94
C LEU A 231 11.66 -13.64 -14.78
N ILE A 232 12.07 -13.97 -13.56
CA ILE A 232 13.37 -14.60 -13.28
C ILE A 232 13.49 -15.92 -14.05
N GLU A 233 12.47 -16.76 -14.03
CA GLU A 233 12.47 -18.04 -14.74
C GLU A 233 12.58 -17.85 -16.27
N ARG A 234 11.89 -16.84 -16.83
CA ARG A 234 12.03 -16.50 -18.26
C ARG A 234 13.43 -16.01 -18.61
N LEU A 235 14.00 -15.12 -17.80
CA LEU A 235 15.35 -14.61 -18.01
C LEU A 235 16.40 -15.72 -17.87
N LYS A 236 16.22 -16.63 -16.91
CA LYS A 236 17.07 -17.80 -16.73
C LYS A 236 17.05 -18.70 -17.97
N LYS A 237 15.86 -19.03 -18.51
CA LYS A 237 15.73 -19.79 -19.76
C LYS A 237 16.37 -19.09 -20.95
N SER A 238 16.19 -17.77 -21.06
CA SER A 238 16.83 -16.98 -22.12
C SER A 238 18.36 -16.98 -22.00
N LEU A 239 18.88 -16.93 -20.77
CA LEU A 239 20.33 -17.01 -20.53
C LEU A 239 20.87 -18.40 -20.87
N GLU A 240 20.18 -19.47 -20.44
CA GLU A 240 20.53 -20.86 -20.77
C GLU A 240 20.58 -21.06 -22.30
N GLN A 241 19.59 -20.55 -23.03
CA GLN A 241 19.57 -20.58 -24.50
C GLN A 241 20.75 -19.81 -25.11
N ALA A 242 21.03 -18.60 -24.63
CA ALA A 242 22.16 -17.80 -25.11
C ALA A 242 23.52 -18.48 -24.83
N THR A 243 23.66 -19.15 -23.68
CA THR A 243 24.88 -19.92 -23.37
C THR A 243 25.02 -21.13 -24.28
N GLU A 244 23.93 -21.85 -24.58
CA GLU A 244 23.94 -22.98 -25.51
C GLU A 244 24.31 -22.53 -26.94
N GLU A 245 23.80 -21.39 -27.38
CA GLU A 245 24.17 -20.78 -28.67
C GLU A 245 25.65 -20.37 -28.71
N MET A 246 26.16 -19.78 -27.62
CA MET A 246 27.57 -19.43 -27.50
C MET A 246 28.46 -20.67 -27.57
N GLU A 247 28.11 -21.76 -26.89
CA GLU A 247 28.83 -23.03 -26.96
C GLU A 247 28.86 -23.59 -28.38
N LYS A 248 27.72 -23.59 -29.09
CA LYS A 248 27.64 -24.00 -30.51
C LYS A 248 28.52 -23.13 -31.40
N MET A 249 28.56 -21.83 -31.17
CA MET A 249 29.42 -20.91 -31.93
C MET A 249 30.90 -21.14 -31.63
N THR A 250 31.27 -21.37 -30.37
CA THR A 250 32.64 -21.75 -29.99
C THR A 250 33.06 -23.05 -30.66
N GLU A 251 32.19 -24.06 -30.70
CA GLU A 251 32.46 -25.32 -31.41
C GLU A 251 32.66 -25.09 -32.92
N ARG A 252 31.81 -24.28 -33.57
CA ARG A 252 31.98 -23.91 -34.98
C ARG A 252 33.30 -23.20 -35.24
N CYS A 253 33.69 -22.24 -34.39
CA CYS A 253 34.97 -21.56 -34.50
C CYS A 253 36.14 -22.55 -34.35
N ASN A 254 36.08 -23.46 -33.38
CA ASN A 254 37.11 -24.50 -33.21
C ASN A 254 37.20 -25.44 -34.41
N ASN A 255 36.06 -25.80 -35.01
CA ASN A 255 36.02 -26.60 -36.24
C ASN A 255 36.64 -25.85 -37.42
N MET A 256 36.31 -24.57 -37.58
CA MET A 256 36.89 -23.70 -38.60
C MET A 256 38.40 -23.54 -38.42
N SER A 257 38.89 -23.26 -37.21
CA SER A 257 40.32 -23.16 -36.91
C SER A 257 41.08 -24.43 -37.28
N ARG A 258 40.51 -25.62 -37.02
CA ARG A 258 41.10 -26.89 -37.45
C ARG A 258 41.10 -27.05 -38.98
N ALA A 259 40.04 -26.60 -39.65
CA ALA A 259 39.96 -26.64 -41.11
C ALA A 259 40.98 -25.70 -41.77
N LEU A 260 41.12 -24.47 -41.25
CA LEU A 260 42.13 -23.50 -41.69
C LEU A 260 43.55 -24.05 -41.50
N TYR A 261 43.87 -24.57 -40.31
CA TYR A 261 45.18 -25.18 -40.07
C TYR A 261 45.49 -26.33 -41.04
N LYS A 262 44.50 -27.16 -41.37
CA LYS A 262 44.64 -28.20 -42.40
C LYS A 262 44.85 -27.60 -43.79
N SER A 263 44.10 -26.57 -44.14
CA SER A 263 44.21 -25.85 -45.42
C SER A 263 45.61 -25.24 -45.58
N ASP A 264 46.12 -24.55 -44.57
CA ASP A 264 47.46 -23.95 -44.56
C ASP A 264 48.53 -25.03 -44.77
N LYS A 265 48.43 -26.15 -44.04
CA LYS A 265 49.35 -27.29 -44.22
C LYS A 265 49.29 -27.86 -45.63
N THR A 266 48.10 -27.96 -46.24
CA THR A 266 47.97 -28.42 -47.63
C THR A 266 48.50 -27.40 -48.63
N GLU A 267 48.32 -26.09 -48.39
CA GLU A 267 48.86 -25.04 -49.24
C GLU A 267 50.39 -25.06 -49.22
N ASP A 268 51.00 -25.18 -48.04
CA ASP A 268 52.45 -25.29 -47.89
C ASP A 268 53.00 -26.54 -48.60
N GLN A 269 52.31 -27.68 -48.48
CA GLN A 269 52.67 -28.89 -49.21
C GLN A 269 52.58 -28.68 -50.73
N LEU A 270 51.50 -28.08 -51.23
CA LEU A 270 51.34 -27.76 -52.65
C LEU A 270 52.39 -26.76 -53.15
N LYS A 271 52.82 -25.81 -52.32
CA LYS A 271 53.92 -24.89 -52.66
C LYS A 271 55.23 -25.66 -52.88
N ILE A 272 55.55 -26.62 -52.01
CA ILE A 272 56.74 -27.49 -52.14
C ILE A 272 56.66 -28.30 -53.44
N GLU A 273 55.53 -28.96 -53.70
CA GLU A 273 55.34 -29.79 -54.91
C GLU A 273 55.43 -28.95 -56.19
N ARG A 274 54.83 -27.75 -56.20
CA ARG A 274 54.92 -26.81 -57.32
C ARG A 274 56.35 -26.34 -57.57
N ASP A 275 57.14 -26.09 -56.52
CA ASP A 275 58.54 -25.72 -56.67
C ASP A 275 59.39 -26.90 -57.17
N GLN A 276 59.16 -28.12 -56.66
CA GLN A 276 59.77 -29.34 -57.19
C GLN A 276 59.46 -29.55 -58.68
N ALA A 277 58.18 -29.44 -59.08
CA ALA A 277 57.76 -29.56 -60.47
C ALA A 277 58.41 -28.47 -61.35
N LYS A 278 58.54 -27.24 -60.83
CA LYS A 278 59.22 -26.14 -61.53
C LYS A 278 60.70 -26.43 -61.76
N PHE A 279 61.41 -26.98 -60.76
CA PHE A 279 62.79 -27.41 -60.92
C PHE A 279 62.91 -28.53 -61.96
N GLU A 280 62.01 -29.51 -61.94
CA GLU A 280 62.04 -30.61 -62.90
C GLU A 280 61.77 -30.14 -64.32
N VAL A 281 60.81 -29.24 -64.52
CA VAL A 281 60.58 -28.60 -65.83
C VAL A 281 61.81 -27.83 -66.30
N GLN A 282 62.49 -27.08 -65.43
CA GLN A 282 63.73 -26.38 -65.80
C GLN A 282 64.85 -27.35 -66.18
N ARG A 283 65.02 -28.45 -65.42
CA ARG A 283 65.99 -29.51 -65.71
C ARG A 283 65.73 -30.14 -67.08
N LEU A 284 64.48 -30.54 -67.36
CA LEU A 284 64.09 -31.10 -68.65
C LEU A 284 64.27 -30.09 -69.79
N LYS A 285 63.94 -28.82 -69.59
CA LYS A 285 64.21 -27.75 -70.57
C LYS A 285 65.69 -27.63 -70.90
N GLN A 286 66.58 -27.70 -69.89
CA GLN A 286 68.02 -27.68 -70.11
C GLN A 286 68.51 -28.92 -70.87
N ILE A 287 67.98 -30.11 -70.58
CA ILE A 287 68.32 -31.34 -71.32
C ILE A 287 67.90 -31.22 -72.77
N ILE A 288 66.65 -30.82 -73.04
CA ILE A 288 66.15 -30.60 -74.40
C ILE A 288 67.05 -29.60 -75.13
N HIS A 289 67.39 -28.47 -74.49
CA HIS A 289 68.26 -27.47 -75.10
C HIS A 289 69.63 -28.06 -75.50
N ARG A 290 70.30 -28.79 -74.59
CA ARG A 290 71.57 -29.47 -74.89
C ARG A 290 71.45 -30.51 -76.01
N MET A 291 70.38 -31.30 -76.02
CA MET A 291 70.13 -32.26 -77.09
C MET A 291 69.94 -31.55 -78.43
N THR A 292 69.12 -30.49 -78.46
CA THR A 292 68.91 -29.70 -79.69
C THR A 292 70.18 -29.00 -80.18
N GLU A 293 71.01 -28.46 -79.28
CA GLU A 293 72.31 -27.89 -79.66
C GLU A 293 73.27 -28.94 -80.21
N SER A 294 73.30 -30.13 -79.60
CA SER A 294 74.10 -31.27 -80.08
C SER A 294 73.64 -31.72 -81.47
N ASP A 295 72.34 -31.85 -81.68
CA ASP A 295 71.75 -32.23 -82.98
C ASP A 295 72.01 -31.18 -84.05
N ILE A 296 71.90 -29.88 -83.71
CA ILE A 296 72.23 -28.77 -84.60
C ILE A 296 73.72 -28.84 -84.97
N LYS A 297 74.63 -28.98 -84.00
CA LYS A 297 76.07 -29.10 -84.26
C LYS A 297 76.41 -30.32 -85.12
N ALA A 298 75.74 -31.46 -84.89
CA ALA A 298 75.93 -32.65 -85.71
C ALA A 298 75.48 -32.39 -87.16
N LYS A 299 74.32 -31.77 -87.37
CA LYS A 299 73.82 -31.37 -88.69
C LYS A 299 74.69 -30.31 -89.35
N GLU A 300 75.23 -29.35 -88.59
CA GLU A 300 76.18 -28.34 -89.08
C GLU A 300 77.47 -29.01 -89.57
N MET A 301 78.03 -29.96 -88.82
CA MET A 301 79.20 -30.73 -89.25
C MET A 301 78.92 -31.56 -90.51
N GLU A 302 77.76 -32.20 -90.61
CA GLU A 302 77.35 -32.95 -91.80
C GLU A 302 77.21 -32.04 -93.02
N CYS A 303 76.52 -30.90 -92.87
CA CYS A 303 76.38 -29.90 -93.92
C CYS A 303 77.75 -29.36 -94.36
N MET A 304 78.65 -29.08 -93.41
CA MET A 304 80.00 -28.61 -93.72
C MET A 304 80.82 -29.65 -94.49
N LYS A 305 80.64 -30.96 -94.24
CA LYS A 305 81.24 -32.03 -95.06
C LYS A 305 80.68 -32.02 -96.49
N ILE A 306 79.36 -31.87 -96.64
CA ILE A 306 78.71 -31.80 -97.97
C ILE A 306 79.21 -30.58 -98.75
N VAL A 307 79.25 -29.40 -98.11
CA VAL A 307 79.76 -28.17 -98.73
C VAL A 307 81.21 -28.36 -99.18
N LYS A 308 82.09 -28.88 -98.33
CA LYS A 308 83.49 -29.16 -98.72
C LYS A 308 83.60 -30.15 -99.88
N ALA A 309 82.77 -31.19 -99.91
CA ALA A 309 82.74 -32.14 -101.03
C ALA A 309 82.29 -31.46 -102.33
N LYS A 310 81.29 -30.57 -102.25
CA LYS A 310 80.83 -29.79 -103.41
C LYS A 310 81.83 -28.73 -103.87
N ASP A 311 82.53 -28.08 -102.95
CA ASP A 311 83.61 -27.15 -103.30
C ASP A 311 84.75 -27.87 -104.01
N GLN A 312 85.10 -29.09 -103.57
CA GLN A 312 86.09 -29.92 -104.27
C GLN A 312 85.61 -30.31 -105.68
N GLU A 313 84.36 -30.76 -105.82
CA GLU A 313 83.77 -31.08 -107.13
C GLU A 313 83.78 -29.87 -108.07
N ILE A 314 83.47 -28.67 -107.56
CA ILE A 314 83.57 -27.41 -108.32
C ILE A 314 85.02 -27.13 -108.73
N SER A 315 85.99 -27.35 -107.84
CA SER A 315 87.42 -27.17 -108.14
C SER A 315 87.88 -28.11 -109.25
N ASP A 316 87.49 -29.39 -109.18
CA ASP A 316 87.84 -30.41 -110.17
C ASP A 316 87.22 -30.09 -111.53
N LEU A 317 85.95 -29.67 -111.55
CA LEU A 317 85.26 -29.23 -112.77
C LEU A 317 85.91 -27.97 -113.39
N LYS A 318 86.34 -27.01 -112.57
CA LYS A 318 87.10 -25.84 -113.06
C LYS A 318 88.42 -26.27 -113.69
N GLN A 319 89.15 -27.19 -113.06
CA GLN A 319 90.41 -27.70 -113.60
C GLN A 319 90.20 -28.47 -114.92
N GLN A 320 89.13 -29.25 -115.03
CA GLN A 320 88.76 -29.91 -116.29
C GLN A 320 88.44 -28.88 -117.39
N LEU A 321 87.72 -27.81 -117.05
CA LEU A 321 87.40 -26.74 -118.00
C LEU A 321 88.67 -26.03 -118.48
N ASP A 322 89.60 -25.69 -117.59
CA ASP A 322 90.87 -25.05 -117.94
C ASP A 322 91.76 -25.95 -118.82
N SER A 323 91.72 -27.26 -118.56
CA SER A 323 92.41 -28.26 -119.38
C SER A 323 91.81 -28.35 -120.79
N ALA A 324 90.49 -28.43 -120.90
CA ALA A 324 89.78 -28.45 -122.18
C ALA A 324 89.98 -27.14 -122.98
N MET A 325 90.05 -26.00 -122.29
CA MET A 325 90.39 -24.73 -122.94
C MET A 325 91.83 -24.73 -123.47
N SER A 326 92.79 -25.26 -122.72
CA SER A 326 94.18 -25.38 -123.20
C SER A 326 94.29 -26.30 -124.42
N GLU A 327 93.58 -27.43 -124.43
CA GLU A 327 93.52 -28.32 -125.60
C GLU A 327 92.99 -27.60 -126.85
N LEU A 328 91.94 -26.79 -126.71
CA LEU A 328 91.40 -25.98 -127.80
C LEU A 328 92.43 -24.97 -128.32
N TYR A 329 93.17 -24.28 -127.42
CA TYR A 329 94.15 -23.26 -127.80
C TYR A 329 95.42 -23.84 -128.43
N GLU A 330 95.92 -24.99 -127.96
CA GLU A 330 97.18 -25.58 -128.44
C GLU A 330 97.03 -26.49 -129.65
N ASN A 331 95.91 -27.22 -129.80
CA ASN A 331 95.77 -28.20 -130.88
C ASN A 331 94.85 -27.70 -131.99
N ASP A 332 93.59 -27.38 -131.65
CA ASP A 332 92.54 -27.17 -132.64
C ASP A 332 92.67 -25.82 -133.37
N ILE A 333 93.00 -24.75 -132.65
CA ILE A 333 93.21 -23.41 -133.26
C ILE A 333 94.37 -23.40 -134.28
N PRO A 334 95.57 -23.94 -133.99
CA PRO A 334 96.64 -23.98 -134.98
C PRO A 334 96.36 -24.93 -136.14
N LEU A 335 95.68 -26.07 -135.92
CA LEU A 335 95.20 -26.95 -136.99
C LEU A 335 94.24 -26.22 -137.94
N LEU A 336 93.30 -25.46 -137.40
CA LEU A 336 92.38 -24.62 -138.19
C LEU A 336 93.13 -23.54 -138.97
N LYS A 337 94.12 -22.86 -138.36
CA LYS A 337 94.99 -21.90 -139.07
C LYS A 337 95.75 -22.54 -140.22
N GLN A 338 96.27 -23.76 -140.04
CA GLN A 338 96.99 -24.48 -141.09
C GLN A 338 96.08 -24.90 -142.25
N ALA A 339 94.84 -25.32 -141.94
CA ALA A 339 93.83 -25.66 -142.95
C ALA A 339 93.39 -24.43 -143.77
N ILE A 340 93.26 -23.26 -143.13
CA ILE A 340 92.98 -21.99 -143.82
C ILE A 340 94.13 -21.63 -144.76
N ASN A 341 95.38 -21.64 -144.29
CA ASN A 341 96.55 -21.31 -145.13
C ASN A 341 96.70 -22.25 -146.34
N LYS A 342 96.39 -23.56 -146.19
CA LYS A 342 96.37 -24.50 -147.32
C LYS A 342 95.31 -24.16 -148.37
N LYS A 343 94.13 -23.70 -147.93
CA LYS A 343 93.08 -23.26 -148.87
C LYS A 343 93.48 -21.98 -149.59
N ASP A 344 94.11 -21.03 -148.92
CA ASP A 344 94.59 -19.79 -149.55
C ASP A 344 95.67 -20.07 -150.61
N TYR A 345 96.56 -21.04 -150.36
CA TYR A 345 97.54 -21.49 -151.37
C TYR A 345 96.86 -22.09 -152.62
N LEU A 346 95.84 -22.93 -152.43
CA LEU A 346 95.08 -23.53 -153.55
C LEU A 346 94.33 -22.48 -154.37
N ILE A 347 93.75 -21.46 -153.72
CA ILE A 347 93.08 -20.34 -154.38
C ILE A 347 94.06 -19.57 -155.29
N ASN A 348 95.28 -19.31 -154.81
CA ASN A 348 96.30 -18.63 -155.61
C ASN A 348 96.75 -19.45 -156.82
N LEU A 349 96.91 -20.78 -156.67
CA LEU A 349 97.27 -21.66 -157.78
C LEU A 349 96.17 -21.73 -158.85
N GLN A 350 94.91 -21.80 -158.43
CA GLN A 350 93.76 -21.78 -159.35
C GLN A 350 93.63 -20.43 -160.07
N ASN A 351 93.96 -19.32 -159.41
CA ASN A 351 94.02 -18.00 -160.04
C ASN A 351 95.14 -17.92 -161.11
N GLU A 352 96.31 -18.55 -160.88
CA GLU A 352 97.37 -18.63 -161.90
C GLU A 352 96.98 -19.50 -163.11
N GLN A 353 96.27 -20.61 -162.88
CA GLN A 353 95.77 -21.47 -163.96
C GLN A 353 94.73 -20.75 -164.82
N LEU A 354 93.80 -19.99 -164.22
CA LEU A 354 92.86 -19.15 -164.95
C LEU A 354 93.57 -18.08 -165.80
N LYS A 355 94.68 -17.52 -165.31
CA LYS A 355 95.45 -16.52 -166.04
C LYS A 355 96.09 -17.09 -167.31
N LYS A 356 96.67 -18.30 -167.25
CA LYS A 356 97.22 -19.00 -168.41
C LYS A 356 96.17 -19.39 -169.46
N TYR A 357 95.00 -19.85 -169.01
CA TYR A 357 93.88 -20.15 -169.94
C TYR A 357 93.30 -18.90 -170.61
N THR A 358 93.45 -17.72 -170.00
CA THR A 358 93.00 -16.46 -170.60
C THR A 358 93.98 -15.99 -171.70
N GLU A 359 95.28 -16.21 -171.53
CA GLU A 359 96.33 -15.86 -172.51
C GLU A 359 96.33 -16.82 -173.74
N GLU A 360 96.02 -18.12 -173.57
CA GLU A 360 95.92 -19.10 -174.67
C GLU A 360 94.70 -18.90 -175.59
N ILE A 361 93.61 -18.31 -175.08
CA ILE A 361 92.39 -18.01 -175.87
C ILE A 361 92.61 -16.79 -176.78
N GLU A 362 93.45 -15.83 -176.38
CA GLU A 362 93.73 -14.62 -177.17
C GLU A 362 94.63 -14.90 -178.40
N GLU A 363 95.41 -15.99 -178.43
CA GLU A 363 96.34 -16.31 -179.54
C GLU A 363 95.70 -17.13 -180.69
N ASN A 364 94.64 -17.91 -180.44
CA ASN A 364 94.11 -18.89 -181.41
C ASN A 364 92.99 -18.39 -182.35
N ILE A 365 92.60 -17.10 -182.31
CA ILE A 365 91.48 -16.57 -183.11
C ILE A 365 91.93 -15.88 -184.43
N ASN A 366 93.24 -15.74 -184.73
CA ASN A 366 93.73 -14.76 -185.72
C ASN A 366 94.21 -15.25 -187.13
N LEU A 367 93.95 -16.46 -187.63
CA LEU A 367 94.26 -16.83 -189.04
C LEU A 367 93.23 -17.80 -189.71
N LYS A 368 92.44 -17.24 -190.64
CA LYS A 368 91.46 -17.81 -191.64
C LYS A 368 90.04 -18.18 -191.14
N SER A 369 88.91 -17.79 -191.76
CA SER A 369 88.41 -16.61 -192.51
C SER A 369 86.97 -16.89 -193.00
N SER A 370 86.03 -15.94 -192.79
CA SER A 370 84.81 -15.64 -193.59
C SER A 370 83.45 -16.29 -193.18
N PRO A 371 82.27 -15.70 -193.52
CA PRO A 371 81.59 -14.69 -192.67
C PRO A 371 80.04 -14.81 -192.56
N LEU A 372 79.47 -14.52 -191.39
CA LEU A 372 78.12 -13.96 -191.15
C LEU A 372 78.16 -13.43 -189.69
N HIS A 373 78.44 -12.15 -189.42
CA HIS A 373 77.51 -11.02 -189.43
C HIS A 373 76.12 -11.38 -188.83
N SER A 374 75.55 -10.66 -187.86
CA SER A 374 76.03 -9.53 -187.08
C SER A 374 74.97 -9.19 -186.02
N ARG A 375 75.44 -8.81 -184.81
CA ARG A 375 75.05 -7.60 -184.04
C ARG A 375 73.60 -7.52 -183.52
N LYS A 376 73.29 -7.01 -182.34
CA LYS A 376 74.01 -6.27 -181.28
C LYS A 376 72.99 -6.13 -180.14
N CYS A 377 73.44 -6.23 -178.88
CA CYS A 377 73.10 -5.34 -177.75
C CYS A 377 73.71 -5.99 -176.48
N SER A 378 74.80 -5.44 -175.93
CA SER A 378 74.81 -4.27 -175.02
C SER A 378 74.16 -4.62 -173.66
N PHE A 379 74.93 -5.00 -172.64
CA PHE A 379 75.61 -4.10 -171.67
C PHE A 379 74.63 -3.52 -170.62
N ASN A 380 74.76 -3.88 -169.34
CA ASN A 380 75.19 -2.95 -168.28
C ASN A 380 75.36 -3.63 -166.91
N ILE A 381 76.27 -3.04 -166.13
CA ILE A 381 76.84 -3.42 -164.84
C ILE A 381 75.91 -3.05 -163.68
N GLN A 382 75.80 -3.93 -162.66
CA GLN A 382 75.62 -3.51 -161.27
C GLN A 382 76.00 -4.61 -160.26
N ASN A 383 77.20 -4.43 -159.70
CA ASN A 383 77.56 -4.47 -158.28
C ASN A 383 77.07 -5.60 -157.34
N LEU A 384 78.08 -6.23 -156.72
CA LEU A 384 78.27 -6.24 -155.26
C LEU A 384 76.98 -6.20 -154.42
N TRP A 385 76.46 -7.36 -154.04
CA TRP A 385 76.11 -7.68 -152.66
C TRP A 385 75.62 -9.13 -152.55
N SER A 386 76.44 -9.90 -151.83
CA SER A 386 76.02 -10.95 -150.89
C SER A 386 75.68 -12.32 -151.48
N LEU A 387 76.52 -13.36 -151.43
CA LEU A 387 77.57 -13.69 -150.46
C LEU A 387 77.10 -13.65 -149.00
N LEU A 388 75.94 -14.25 -148.73
CA LEU A 388 75.51 -14.65 -147.38
C LEU A 388 74.42 -15.73 -147.48
N MET A 389 74.58 -16.87 -146.80
CA MET A 389 73.67 -18.05 -146.77
C MET A 389 73.75 -18.89 -148.05
N VAL A 390 74.33 -20.09 -148.09
CA VAL A 390 73.97 -21.27 -147.30
C VAL A 390 75.23 -22.13 -147.14
N MET A 391 75.85 -22.05 -145.96
CA MET A 391 76.83 -23.02 -145.49
C MET A 391 76.32 -23.59 -144.18
N SER A 392 76.31 -24.92 -144.15
CA SER A 392 76.47 -25.84 -143.02
C SER A 392 76.72 -25.26 -141.62
N LYS A 393 76.02 -25.86 -140.64
CA LYS A 393 76.45 -26.32 -139.29
C LYS A 393 75.23 -26.14 -138.37
N ASN A 394 74.44 -27.17 -138.04
CA ASN A 394 74.79 -28.37 -137.27
C ASN A 394 76.07 -28.27 -136.43
N LYS A 395 75.84 -28.17 -135.11
CA LYS A 395 76.72 -28.38 -133.95
C LYS A 395 77.38 -27.15 -133.29
N TYR A 396 76.90 -26.91 -132.06
CA TYR A 396 77.59 -26.64 -130.79
C TYR A 396 78.70 -25.57 -130.70
N HIS A 397 78.48 -24.58 -129.82
CA HIS A 397 79.36 -24.15 -128.71
C HIS A 397 78.46 -23.42 -127.67
N CYS A 398 78.44 -23.77 -126.38
CA CYS A 398 79.45 -23.60 -125.31
C CYS A 398 79.56 -22.14 -124.79
N GLY A 399 78.89 -21.88 -123.65
CA GLY A 399 79.22 -20.94 -122.56
C GLY A 399 79.19 -19.42 -122.82
N PRO A 400 79.18 -18.56 -121.76
CA PRO A 400 79.44 -18.86 -120.35
C PRO A 400 78.42 -18.28 -119.33
N LEU A 401 78.46 -18.87 -118.13
CA LEU A 401 78.36 -18.21 -116.80
C LEU A 401 77.60 -16.88 -116.69
N GLN A 402 76.53 -16.90 -115.90
CA GLN A 402 76.49 -16.09 -114.67
C GLN A 402 75.53 -16.70 -113.64
N CYS A 403 76.14 -17.24 -112.59
CA CYS A 403 75.54 -17.42 -111.28
C CYS A 403 75.13 -16.05 -110.71
N PHE A 404 73.99 -15.98 -110.03
CA PHE A 404 73.94 -15.65 -108.59
C PHE A 404 72.49 -15.73 -108.11
N ALA A 405 72.21 -16.76 -107.30
CA ALA A 405 71.16 -16.71 -106.30
C ALA A 405 71.76 -16.04 -105.05
N PHE A 406 71.02 -15.15 -104.40
CA PHE A 406 70.93 -14.95 -102.94
C PHE A 406 70.17 -13.65 -102.62
N TYR A 407 68.96 -13.72 -102.02
CA TYR A 407 68.75 -13.54 -100.58
C TYR A 407 67.25 -13.48 -100.22
N CYS A 408 67.00 -13.90 -99.00
CA CYS A 408 65.76 -14.04 -98.23
C CYS A 408 64.73 -12.90 -98.31
N SER A 409 63.45 -13.25 -98.10
CA SER A 409 62.67 -12.69 -96.98
C SER A 409 61.44 -13.55 -96.66
N SER A 410 61.40 -14.02 -95.42
CA SER A 410 60.24 -14.57 -94.73
C SER A 410 59.14 -13.53 -94.59
N PHE A 411 57.86 -13.94 -94.66
CA PHE A 411 56.83 -13.43 -93.76
C PHE A 411 55.69 -14.44 -93.60
N ALA A 412 55.47 -14.86 -92.37
CA ALA A 412 54.33 -15.66 -91.93
C ALA A 412 53.22 -14.73 -91.44
N PHE A 413 51.96 -15.03 -91.78
CA PHE A 413 50.82 -14.69 -90.94
C PHE A 413 49.64 -15.64 -91.19
N SER A 414 49.61 -16.76 -90.46
CA SER A 414 48.38 -17.52 -90.22
C SER A 414 47.68 -16.92 -89.00
N ARG A 415 46.43 -16.47 -89.17
CA ARG A 415 45.55 -16.05 -88.07
C ARG A 415 44.38 -17.03 -87.98
N SER A 416 44.53 -18.05 -87.15
CA SER A 416 43.40 -18.81 -86.60
C SER A 416 42.88 -18.06 -85.36
N LYS A 417 41.61 -17.68 -85.36
CA LYS A 417 40.89 -17.22 -84.15
C LYS A 417 40.04 -18.38 -83.66
N GLY A 418 40.43 -18.96 -82.53
CA GLY A 418 39.67 -19.93 -81.77
C GLY A 418 39.47 -19.46 -80.33
N LEU A 419 38.20 -19.40 -79.95
CA LEU A 419 37.61 -19.65 -78.63
C LEU A 419 38.01 -18.88 -77.36
N CYS A 420 36.94 -18.51 -76.65
CA CYS A 420 36.77 -18.41 -75.20
C CYS A 420 37.34 -17.19 -74.44
N ARG A 421 36.50 -16.17 -74.27
CA ARG A 421 36.40 -15.44 -73.00
C ARG A 421 34.93 -15.39 -72.58
N GLY A 422 34.57 -16.29 -71.67
CA GLY A 422 33.44 -16.12 -70.77
C GLY A 422 33.97 -15.54 -69.46
N LEU A 423 33.58 -14.32 -69.13
CA LEU A 423 33.76 -13.70 -67.82
C LEU A 423 32.52 -12.81 -67.61
N GLN A 424 31.49 -13.40 -67.00
CA GLN A 424 30.58 -12.66 -66.13
C GLN A 424 31.12 -12.76 -64.70
N PRO A 425 30.84 -11.76 -63.87
CA PRO A 425 30.05 -12.08 -62.70
C PRO A 425 28.89 -11.11 -62.52
N MET A 426 27.72 -11.66 -62.26
CA MET A 426 26.61 -11.01 -61.58
C MET A 426 26.22 -11.96 -60.44
N THR A 427 26.22 -11.45 -59.21
CA THR A 427 25.10 -11.44 -58.24
C THR A 427 25.63 -11.26 -56.82
N ASP A 428 25.30 -10.10 -56.24
CA ASP A 428 24.49 -9.94 -55.02
C ASP A 428 24.53 -11.04 -53.94
N LEU A 429 24.77 -10.64 -52.69
CA LEU A 429 23.78 -10.58 -51.59
C LEU A 429 24.49 -10.60 -50.22
N LEU A 430 24.04 -9.68 -49.35
CA LEU A 430 23.93 -9.80 -47.89
C LEU A 430 25.22 -9.97 -47.06
N LEU A 431 25.69 -8.84 -46.51
CA LEU A 431 25.68 -8.58 -45.06
C LEU A 431 25.79 -7.08 -44.78
#